data_AF-A0A7V3M3J3-F1
#
_entry.id   AF-A0A7V3M3J3-F1
#
_cell.length_a   1.000
_cell.length_b   1.000
_cell.length_c   1.000
_cell.angle_alpha   90.00
_cell.angle_beta   90.00
_cell.angle_gamma   90.00
#
_symmetry.space_group_name_H-M   'P 1'
#
loop_
_entity.id
_entity.type
_entity.pdbx_description
1 polymer ?
#
loop_
_entity_poly.entity_id
_entity_poly.type
_entity_poly.pdbx_seq_one_letter_code
_entity_poly.pdbx_strand_id
1 'polypeptide(L)'
;MRRGEAMWRRRFELVQRALLVLDVAILLLAFGLAYRLVPAVQFLLLGEPGGSLGPWEQYAWLLLVIIPLWVGLLYWQGVYAPLRTRTHLGLLWSITAATLLGTAGLTLVLYALKIHYSRVLLGLFGILSAGLLTVEKWAVKWFLTFRYAAGYNRRTLLILGSKE
;
A
#
# COMPACT_ATOMS: atom_id res chain seq x y z
N MET A 1 2.93 -34.55 -13.98
CA MET A 1 2.75 -33.09 -14.17
C MET A 1 2.11 -32.34 -12.99
N ARG A 2 1.22 -32.94 -12.16
CA ARG A 2 0.51 -32.23 -11.07
C ARG A 2 1.34 -31.68 -9.89
N ARG A 3 2.52 -32.23 -9.57
CA ARG A 3 3.31 -31.81 -8.37
C ARG A 3 4.06 -30.48 -8.54
N GLY A 4 4.51 -30.15 -9.75
CA GLY A 4 5.23 -28.90 -10.03
C GLY A 4 4.32 -27.68 -9.89
N GLU A 5 3.11 -27.76 -10.43
CA GLU A 5 2.14 -26.66 -10.36
C GLU A 5 1.69 -26.33 -8.93
N ALA A 6 1.50 -27.34 -8.08
CA ALA A 6 1.14 -27.12 -6.68
C ALA A 6 2.24 -26.40 -5.90
N MET A 7 3.51 -26.70 -6.20
CA MET A 7 4.66 -26.06 -5.56
C MET A 7 4.79 -24.59 -5.97
N TRP A 8 4.59 -24.28 -7.26
CA TRP A 8 4.62 -22.90 -7.76
C TRP A 8 3.49 -22.04 -7.21
N ARG A 9 2.26 -22.57 -7.11
CA ARG A 9 1.11 -21.87 -6.52
C ARG A 9 1.34 -21.56 -5.04
N ARG A 10 1.81 -22.53 -4.24
CA ARG A 10 2.11 -22.31 -2.81
C ARG A 10 3.15 -21.22 -2.58
N ARG A 11 4.24 -21.19 -3.36
CA ARG A 11 5.27 -20.15 -3.23
C ARG A 11 4.72 -18.76 -3.56
N PHE A 12 3.87 -18.69 -4.58
CA PHE A 12 3.22 -17.44 -4.98
C PHE A 12 2.26 -16.92 -3.90
N GLU A 13 1.42 -17.80 -3.34
CA GLU A 13 0.52 -17.46 -2.24
C GLU A 13 1.27 -16.94 -0.99
N LEU A 14 2.41 -17.55 -0.66
CA LEU A 14 3.25 -17.10 0.47
C LEU A 14 3.79 -15.68 0.25
N VAL A 15 4.24 -15.36 -0.97
CA VAL A 15 4.71 -14.02 -1.32
C VAL A 15 3.57 -13.01 -1.25
N GLN A 16 2.40 -13.35 -1.79
CA GLN A 16 1.23 -12.47 -1.72
C GLN A 16 0.79 -12.19 -0.28
N ARG A 17 0.76 -13.22 0.57
CA ARG A 17 0.45 -13.06 2.00
C ARG A 17 1.49 -12.19 2.70
N ALA A 18 2.78 -12.38 2.41
CA ALA A 18 3.84 -11.56 2.98
C ALA A 18 3.69 -10.08 2.57
N LEU A 19 3.36 -9.80 1.31
CA LEU A 19 3.09 -8.45 0.83
C LEU A 19 1.88 -7.82 1.53
N LEU A 20 0.80 -8.58 1.70
CA LEU A 20 -0.39 -8.10 2.43
C LEU A 20 -0.05 -7.75 3.88
N VAL A 21 0.71 -8.60 4.57
CA VAL A 21 1.14 -8.34 5.96
C VAL A 21 2.03 -7.10 6.02
N LEU A 22 2.92 -6.92 5.05
CA LEU A 22 3.80 -5.76 4.95
C LEU A 22 3.00 -4.47 4.68
N ASP A 23 2.00 -4.53 3.80
CA ASP A 23 1.08 -3.43 3.52
C ASP A 23 0.32 -3.01 4.78
N VAL A 24 -0.23 -3.98 5.52
CA VAL A 24 -0.92 -3.71 6.80
C VAL A 24 0.04 -3.09 7.81
N ALA A 25 1.26 -3.60 7.95
CA ALA A 25 2.27 -3.02 8.84
C ALA A 25 2.62 -1.58 8.45
N ILE A 26 2.72 -1.29 7.15
CA ILE A 26 2.96 0.06 6.65
C ILE A 26 1.79 1.00 6.96
N LEU A 27 0.55 0.54 6.81
CA LEU A 27 -0.62 1.35 7.16
C LEU A 27 -0.64 1.68 8.66
N LEU A 28 -0.30 0.71 9.52
CA LEU A 28 -0.16 0.93 10.97
C LEU A 28 0.95 1.94 11.28
N LEU A 29 2.11 1.81 10.64
CA LEU A 29 3.23 2.73 10.80
C LEU A 29 2.88 4.14 10.29
N ALA A 30 2.28 4.25 9.12
CA ALA A 30 1.84 5.51 8.53
C ALA A 30 0.81 6.20 9.43
N PHE A 31 -0.12 5.45 10.01
CA PHE A 31 -1.12 5.97 10.94
C PHE A 31 -0.48 6.46 12.26
N GLY A 32 0.44 5.67 12.84
CA GLY A 32 1.18 6.08 14.04
C GLY A 32 2.06 7.30 13.83
N LEU A 33 2.73 7.39 12.67
CA LEU A 33 3.52 8.55 12.28
C LEU A 33 2.64 9.77 12.04
N ALA A 34 1.51 9.61 11.35
CA ALA A 34 0.55 10.69 11.13
C ALA A 34 0.07 11.26 12.46
N TYR A 35 -0.33 10.40 13.41
CA TYR A 35 -0.78 10.81 14.74
C TYR A 35 0.28 11.64 15.48
N ARG A 36 1.56 11.24 15.43
CA ARG A 36 2.64 11.99 16.08
C ARG A 36 3.01 13.29 15.39
N LEU A 37 2.90 13.34 14.06
CA LEU A 37 3.33 14.50 13.26
C LEU A 37 2.25 15.56 13.11
N VAL A 38 0.97 15.22 13.31
CA VAL A 38 -0.14 16.17 13.19
C VAL A 38 0.05 17.45 14.02
N PRO A 39 0.43 17.41 15.31
CA PRO A 39 0.62 18.64 16.08
C PRO A 39 1.70 19.55 15.47
N ALA A 40 2.80 18.97 15.00
CA ALA A 40 3.89 19.71 14.35
C ALA A 40 3.45 20.30 13.01
N VAL A 41 2.71 19.54 12.22
CA VAL A 41 2.19 19.99 10.91
C VAL A 41 1.09 21.04 11.08
N GLN A 42 0.23 20.92 12.09
CA GLN A 42 -0.78 21.94 12.40
C GLN A 42 -0.13 23.26 12.79
N PHE A 43 0.90 23.22 13.64
CA PHE A 43 1.67 24.40 14.01
C PHE A 43 2.32 25.06 12.78
N LEU A 44 2.95 24.27 11.90
CA LEU A 44 3.60 24.75 10.68
C LEU A 44 2.62 25.36 9.65
N LEU A 45 1.44 24.76 9.48
CA LEU A 45 0.50 25.15 8.43
C LEU A 45 -0.50 26.22 8.88
N LEU A 46 -0.89 26.21 10.16
CA LEU A 46 -1.98 27.05 10.68
C LEU A 46 -1.51 28.08 11.70
N GLY A 47 -0.25 28.01 12.17
CA GLY A 47 0.31 28.94 13.17
C GLY A 47 -0.27 28.79 14.58
N GLU A 48 -1.29 27.96 14.74
CA GLU A 48 -1.94 27.67 16.02
C GLU A 48 -1.32 26.41 16.65
N PRO A 49 -1.09 26.38 17.97
CA PRO A 49 -0.75 25.15 18.67
C PRO A 49 -1.91 24.18 18.47
N GLY A 50 -1.69 23.22 17.57
CA GLY A 50 -2.68 22.24 17.18
C GLY A 50 -3.35 21.63 18.40
N GLY A 51 -4.68 21.78 18.50
CA GLY A 51 -5.44 21.21 19.61
C GLY A 51 -5.08 19.73 19.79
N SER A 52 -4.89 19.30 21.04
CA SER A 52 -4.42 17.94 21.31
C SER A 52 -5.32 16.95 20.59
N LEU A 53 -4.74 16.07 19.78
CA LEU A 53 -5.48 14.92 19.27
C LEU A 53 -6.07 14.18 20.47
N GLY A 54 -7.29 13.67 20.32
CA GLY A 54 -7.92 12.87 21.35
C GLY A 54 -7.13 11.60 21.65
N PRO A 55 -7.53 10.80 22.65
CA PRO A 55 -6.90 9.53 22.97
C PRO A 55 -6.78 8.62 21.74
N TRP A 56 -5.65 7.95 21.58
CA TRP A 56 -5.37 7.00 20.48
C TRP A 56 -6.50 5.99 20.25
N GLU A 57 -7.14 5.52 21.32
CA GLU A 57 -8.25 4.56 21.29
C GLU A 57 -9.42 5.04 20.42
N GLN A 58 -9.69 6.35 20.40
CA GLN A 58 -10.76 6.95 19.59
C GLN A 58 -10.46 6.92 18.09
N TYR A 59 -9.24 6.60 17.70
CA TYR A 59 -8.82 6.50 16.30
C TYR A 59 -8.41 5.08 15.90
N ALA A 60 -8.11 4.21 16.86
CA ALA A 60 -7.71 2.83 16.58
C ALA A 60 -8.78 2.04 15.80
N TRP A 61 -10.07 2.29 16.07
CA TRP A 61 -11.16 1.67 15.31
C TRP A 61 -11.14 2.03 13.82
N LEU A 62 -10.56 3.17 13.46
CA LEU A 62 -10.44 3.60 12.06
C LEU A 62 -9.57 2.65 11.25
N LEU A 63 -8.60 1.99 11.89
CA LEU A 63 -7.77 0.96 11.26
C LEU A 63 -8.62 -0.22 10.75
N LEU A 64 -9.72 -0.54 11.43
CA LEU A 64 -10.66 -1.58 10.98
C LEU A 64 -11.36 -1.23 9.67
N VAL A 65 -11.46 0.06 9.34
CA VAL A 65 -12.02 0.55 8.06
C VAL A 65 -10.91 0.73 7.02
N ILE A 66 -9.76 1.30 7.44
CA ILE A 66 -8.61 1.57 6.59
C ILE A 66 -8.06 0.28 5.98
N ILE A 67 -7.83 -0.76 6.81
CA ILE A 67 -7.21 -2.01 6.36
C ILE A 67 -8.00 -2.66 5.22
N PRO A 68 -9.31 -2.97 5.35
CA PRO A 68 -10.07 -3.59 4.27
C PRO A 68 -10.20 -2.68 3.05
N LEU A 69 -10.32 -1.35 3.25
CA LEU A 69 -10.41 -0.40 2.15
C LEU A 69 -9.12 -0.39 1.31
N TRP A 70 -7.95 -0.27 1.95
CA TRP A 70 -6.66 -0.27 1.25
C TRP A 70 -6.36 -1.63 0.64
N VAL A 71 -6.57 -2.72 1.37
CA VAL A 71 -6.34 -4.08 0.84
C VAL A 71 -7.23 -4.34 -0.37
N GLY A 72 -8.51 -3.97 -0.29
CA GLY A 72 -9.46 -4.10 -1.40
C GLY A 72 -9.06 -3.28 -2.63
N LEU A 73 -8.64 -2.03 -2.44
CA LEU A 73 -8.17 -1.16 -3.53
C LEU A 73 -6.86 -1.67 -4.16
N LEU A 74 -5.89 -2.08 -3.35
CA LEU A 74 -4.63 -2.65 -3.83
C LEU A 74 -4.86 -3.97 -4.59
N TYR A 75 -5.83 -4.77 -4.13
CA TYR A 75 -6.25 -5.98 -4.83
C TYR A 75 -6.91 -5.65 -6.17
N TRP A 76 -7.84 -4.69 -6.20
CA TRP A 76 -8.51 -4.24 -7.43
C TRP A 76 -7.54 -3.67 -8.47
N GLN A 77 -6.53 -2.94 -8.01
CA GLN A 77 -5.44 -2.40 -8.83
C GLN A 77 -4.49 -3.49 -9.37
N GLY A 78 -4.60 -4.71 -8.83
CA GLY A 78 -3.76 -5.85 -9.21
C GLY A 78 -2.33 -5.75 -8.69
N VAL A 79 -2.09 -5.02 -7.59
CA VAL A 79 -0.75 -4.86 -7.00
C VAL A 79 -0.15 -6.19 -6.55
N TYR A 80 -1.00 -7.13 -6.13
CA TYR A 80 -0.61 -8.48 -5.72
C TYR A 80 -0.51 -9.48 -6.89
N ALA A 81 -0.81 -9.08 -8.12
CA ALA A 81 -0.70 -9.96 -9.28
C ALA A 81 0.78 -10.21 -9.66
N PRO A 82 1.12 -11.29 -10.38
CA PRO A 82 2.51 -11.59 -10.73
C PRO A 82 3.12 -10.42 -11.51
N LEU A 83 4.14 -9.78 -10.92
CA LEU A 83 4.84 -8.60 -11.44
C LEU A 83 5.54 -8.79 -12.82
N ARG A 84 5.36 -9.94 -13.46
CA ARG A 84 6.11 -10.42 -14.64
C ARG A 84 5.83 -9.62 -15.92
N THR A 85 4.74 -8.85 -15.98
CA THR A 85 4.32 -8.08 -17.18
C THR A 85 4.04 -6.60 -16.92
N ARG A 86 4.21 -6.09 -15.69
CA ARG A 86 3.89 -4.69 -15.35
C ARG A 86 5.12 -3.77 -15.44
N THR A 87 4.98 -2.71 -16.22
CA THR A 87 5.96 -1.63 -16.33
C THR A 87 6.14 -0.92 -14.98
N HIS A 88 7.34 -0.39 -14.71
CA HIS A 88 7.63 0.37 -13.49
C HIS A 88 6.66 1.53 -13.28
N LEU A 89 6.34 2.24 -14.38
CA LEU A 89 5.39 3.35 -14.37
C LEU A 89 3.94 2.91 -14.09
N GLY A 90 3.51 1.77 -14.64
CA GLY A 90 2.17 1.23 -14.36
C GLY A 90 2.00 0.82 -12.89
N LEU A 91 3.07 0.37 -12.24
CA LEU A 91 3.04 0.05 -10.82
C LEU A 91 2.95 1.30 -9.94
N LEU A 92 3.75 2.33 -10.25
CA LEU A 92 3.67 3.62 -9.55
C LEU A 92 2.29 4.26 -9.71
N TRP A 93 1.75 4.29 -10.93
CA TRP A 93 0.41 4.80 -11.19
C TRP A 93 -0.65 4.04 -10.39
N SER A 94 -0.56 2.71 -10.36
CA SER A 94 -1.50 1.91 -9.59
C SER A 94 -1.45 2.19 -8.09
N ILE A 95 -0.26 2.37 -7.51
CA ILE A 95 -0.11 2.67 -6.09
C ILE A 95 -0.67 4.07 -5.79
N THR A 96 -0.27 5.08 -6.57
CA THR A 96 -0.74 6.46 -6.38
C THR A 96 -2.25 6.57 -6.56
N ALA A 97 -2.82 5.91 -7.57
CA ALA A 97 -4.26 5.89 -7.77
C ALA A 97 -4.97 5.14 -6.62
N ALA A 98 -4.40 4.04 -6.11
CA ALA A 98 -4.97 3.30 -4.98
C ALA A 98 -4.98 4.12 -3.69
N THR A 99 -3.90 4.84 -3.39
CA THR A 99 -3.81 5.68 -2.19
C THR A 99 -4.65 6.95 -2.29
N LEU A 100 -4.76 7.57 -3.47
CA LEU A 100 -5.70 8.67 -3.69
C LEU A 100 -7.15 8.21 -3.52
N LEU A 101 -7.54 7.09 -4.15
CA LEU A 101 -8.88 6.52 -4.00
C LEU A 101 -9.14 6.05 -2.56
N GLY A 102 -8.14 5.49 -1.88
CA GLY A 102 -8.25 5.05 -0.49
C GLY A 102 -8.46 6.22 0.45
N THR A 103 -7.69 7.30 0.28
CA THR A 103 -7.83 8.52 1.08
C THR A 103 -9.18 9.21 0.83
N ALA A 104 -9.60 9.30 -0.44
CA ALA A 104 -10.90 9.84 -0.81
C ALA A 104 -12.05 8.99 -0.25
N GLY A 105 -11.96 7.66 -0.38
CA GLY A 105 -12.93 6.71 0.15
C GLY A 105 -13.03 6.76 1.67
N LEU A 106 -11.89 6.85 2.37
CA LEU A 106 -11.85 7.01 3.82
C LEU A 106 -12.54 8.31 4.25
N THR A 107 -12.22 9.41 3.57
CA THR A 107 -12.84 10.71 3.83
C THR A 107 -14.36 10.65 3.63
N LEU A 108 -14.83 9.97 2.57
CA LEU A 108 -16.25 9.77 2.30
C LEU A 108 -16.94 8.96 3.40
N VAL A 109 -16.34 7.84 3.83
CA VAL A 109 -16.89 6.99 4.90
C VAL A 109 -16.97 7.77 6.21
N LEU A 110 -15.93 8.52 6.56
CA LEU A 110 -15.91 9.34 7.77
C LEU A 110 -16.97 10.45 7.74
N TYR A 111 -17.14 11.08 6.57
CA TYR A 111 -18.17 12.09 6.37
C TYR A 111 -19.59 11.50 6.48
N ALA A 112 -19.82 10.32 5.90
CA ALA A 112 -21.09 9.61 5.98
C ALA A 112 -21.46 9.21 7.43
N LEU A 113 -20.45 8.84 8.23
CA LEU A 113 -20.62 8.54 9.65
C LEU A 113 -20.73 9.79 10.54
N LYS A 114 -20.62 11.01 9.95
CA LYS A 114 -20.62 12.31 10.65
C LYS A 114 -19.56 12.43 11.75
N ILE A 115 -18.43 11.75 11.58
CA ILE A 115 -17.36 11.78 12.59
C ILE A 115 -16.38 12.89 12.23
N HIS A 116 -16.30 13.90 13.11
CA HIS A 116 -15.45 15.06 12.91
C HIS A 116 -14.00 14.75 13.28
N TYR A 117 -13.22 14.35 12.27
CA TYR A 117 -11.79 14.15 12.41
C TYR A 117 -10.96 15.33 11.91
N SER A 118 -9.73 15.44 12.43
CA SER A 118 -8.78 16.43 11.93
C SER A 118 -8.48 16.15 10.45
N ARG A 119 -8.81 17.12 9.59
CA ARG A 119 -8.52 17.06 8.15
C ARG A 119 -7.03 16.89 7.89
N VAL A 120 -6.20 17.47 8.76
CA VAL A 120 -4.74 17.35 8.72
C VAL A 120 -4.30 15.91 8.98
N LEU A 121 -4.92 15.20 9.93
CA LEU A 121 -4.63 13.78 10.19
C LEU A 121 -4.92 12.92 8.96
N LEU A 122 -6.08 13.10 8.32
CA LEU A 122 -6.45 12.33 7.14
C LEU A 122 -5.55 12.62 5.94
N GLY A 123 -5.26 13.90 5.68
CA GLY A 123 -4.35 14.30 4.62
C GLY A 123 -2.94 13.77 4.83
N LEU A 124 -2.41 13.90 6.05
CA LEU A 124 -1.08 13.41 6.40
C LEU A 124 -0.98 11.89 6.33
N PHE A 125 -2.01 11.18 6.79
CA PHE A 125 -2.11 9.74 6.64
C PHE A 125 -2.13 9.32 5.17
N GLY A 126 -2.88 10.00 4.32
CA GLY A 126 -2.91 9.74 2.87
C GLY A 126 -1.53 9.92 2.21
N ILE A 127 -0.83 11.01 2.53
CA ILE A 127 0.51 11.29 1.99
C ILE A 127 1.54 10.27 2.50
N LEU A 128 1.55 10.00 3.81
CA LEU A 128 2.49 9.03 4.40
C LEU A 128 2.24 7.62 3.87
N SER A 129 0.98 7.18 3.81
CA SER A 129 0.65 5.86 3.26
C SER A 129 1.05 5.75 1.79
N ALA A 130 0.78 6.78 0.97
CA ALA A 130 1.22 6.80 -0.43
C ALA A 130 2.74 6.71 -0.57
N GLY A 131 3.49 7.48 0.23
CA GLY A 131 4.95 7.47 0.22
C GLY A 131 5.52 6.12 0.66
N LEU A 132 5.11 5.62 1.83
CA LEU A 132 5.64 4.38 2.39
C LEU A 132 5.29 3.15 1.51
N LEU A 133 4.06 3.05 1.01
CA LEU A 133 3.66 1.95 0.13
C LEU A 133 4.44 2.00 -1.20
N THR A 134 4.69 3.20 -1.73
CA THR A 134 5.51 3.34 -2.95
C THR A 134 6.94 2.87 -2.71
N VAL A 135 7.56 3.31 -1.61
CA VAL A 135 8.94 2.92 -1.24
C VAL A 135 9.03 1.41 -1.02
N GLU A 136 8.07 0.81 -0.33
CA GLU A 136 8.03 -0.63 -0.11
C GLU A 136 7.93 -1.42 -1.41
N LYS A 137 6.98 -1.08 -2.30
CA LYS A 137 6.86 -1.79 -3.58
C LYS A 137 8.09 -1.59 -4.47
N TRP A 138 8.74 -0.44 -4.40
CA TRP A 138 10.00 -0.19 -5.09
C TRP A 138 11.14 -1.04 -4.51
N ALA A 139 11.24 -1.11 -3.18
CA ALA A 139 12.22 -1.95 -2.47
C ALA A 139 12.01 -3.45 -2.76
N VAL A 140 10.77 -3.94 -2.74
CA VAL A 140 10.41 -5.32 -3.10
C VAL A 140 10.82 -5.61 -4.54
N LYS A 141 10.48 -4.71 -5.48
CA LYS A 141 10.85 -4.88 -6.89
C LYS A 141 12.36 -4.91 -7.06
N TRP A 142 13.08 -4.03 -6.39
CA TRP A 142 14.53 -3.97 -6.44
C TRP A 142 15.17 -5.22 -5.82
N PHE A 143 14.67 -5.70 -4.69
CA PHE A 143 15.15 -6.93 -4.06
C PHE A 143 14.96 -8.14 -4.97
N LEU A 144 13.79 -8.25 -5.61
CA LEU A 144 13.52 -9.30 -6.59
C LEU A 144 14.48 -9.21 -7.78
N THR A 145 14.61 -8.05 -8.42
CA THR A 145 15.52 -7.89 -9.59
C THR A 145 16.98 -8.09 -9.23
N PHE A 146 17.42 -7.66 -8.04
CA PHE A 146 18.78 -7.86 -7.56
C PHE A 146 19.11 -9.35 -7.34
N ARG A 147 18.18 -10.11 -6.76
CA ARG A 147 18.32 -11.57 -6.59
C ARG A 147 18.33 -12.32 -7.93
N TYR A 148 17.64 -11.80 -8.95
CA TYR A 148 17.72 -12.33 -10.31
C TYR A 148 19.05 -11.98 -11.01
N ALA A 149 19.61 -10.79 -10.77
CA ALA A 149 20.89 -10.37 -11.35
C ALA A 149 22.10 -11.16 -10.80
N ALA A 150 22.04 -11.62 -9.55
CA ALA A 150 23.09 -12.43 -8.93
C ALA A 150 23.02 -13.94 -9.30
N GLY A 151 21.98 -14.39 -10.01
CA GLY A 151 21.67 -15.82 -10.15
C GLY A 151 21.58 -16.36 -11.57
N TYR A 152 21.05 -15.66 -12.56
CA TYR A 152 20.83 -16.25 -13.89
C TYR A 152 20.91 -15.22 -15.01
N ASN A 153 22.13 -15.01 -15.53
CA ASN A 153 22.31 -14.46 -16.86
C ASN A 153 22.09 -15.57 -17.90
N ARG A 154 21.11 -15.33 -18.78
CA ARG A 154 20.86 -15.92 -20.11
C ARG A 154 19.90 -17.12 -20.23
N ARG A 155 18.83 -16.82 -20.99
CA ARG A 155 18.10 -17.65 -21.97
C ARG A 155 16.96 -18.52 -21.41
N THR A 156 15.73 -18.05 -21.59
CA THR A 156 14.78 -18.64 -22.56
C THR A 156 13.64 -17.65 -22.80
N LEU A 157 13.69 -17.03 -23.97
CA LEU A 157 12.52 -16.58 -24.72
C LEU A 157 11.53 -17.75 -24.84
N LEU A 158 10.29 -17.54 -24.43
CA LEU A 158 9.10 -18.23 -24.92
C LEU A 158 8.08 -17.10 -25.03
N ILE A 159 8.04 -16.31 -26.11
CA ILE A 159 7.46 -16.69 -27.41
C ILE A 159 6.60 -17.95 -27.30
N LEU A 160 5.37 -17.76 -26.83
CA LEU A 160 4.22 -18.50 -27.31
C LEU A 160 3.16 -17.47 -27.74
N GLY A 161 3.55 -16.61 -28.68
CA GLY A 161 2.64 -16.18 -29.73
C GLY A 161 2.72 -17.24 -30.82
N SER A 162 1.99 -18.33 -30.65
CA SER A 162 1.71 -19.29 -31.72
C SER A 162 0.22 -19.45 -31.79
N LYS A 163 -0.31 -18.90 -32.88
CA LYS A 163 -1.49 -19.25 -33.68
C LYS A 163 -1.80 -17.98 -34.48
N GLU A 164 -1.42 -17.94 -35.75
CA GLU A 164 -2.31 -18.35 -36.85
C GLU A 164 -3.67 -17.65 -36.74
#